data_AF-A0AAA9Z2B5-F1
#
_entry.id   AF-A0AAA9Z2B5-F1
#
_cell.length_a   1.000
_cell.length_b   1.000
_cell.length_c   1.000
_cell.angle_alpha   90.00
_cell.angle_beta   90.00
_cell.angle_gamma   90.00
#
_symmetry.space_group_name_H-M   'P 1'
#
loop_
_entity.id
_entity.type
_entity.pdbx_description
1 polymer ?
#
loop_
_entity_poly.entity_id
_entity_poly.type
_entity_poly.pdbx_seq_one_letter_code
_entity_poly.pdbx_strand_id
1 'polypeptide(L)'
;MSKLLLAWCAVFGMLCAGAVGDHLYICQHRFSVKEGFYVYDTDCSNYDDQALAKANFNEDRELWIRNGTIEDVRQLLNGSLYDITNLKITNFAQEGSTAIPVFPIDSMRFSILDLSNDGIEKLEITEDDHRLTHLDVRKNKLTDIGNVKHLIKLESLKVDNNAIESVSLDDFKHLWDLLVLSLAGNRITSITATEEIALLKLRSIDISDNQLTTLDVSMWRFPQASTFYMHDNSLTRIDGLRGKFSKTWDISMGGRNNWDCAWFDRLLEFLKKDRQFAMQMFGDKPSCPDETRMEGFVCCNNTTNVISP
;
A
#
# COMPACT_ATOMS: atom_id res chain seq x y z
N MET A 1 47.92 -24.05 -13.42
CA MET A 1 48.27 -22.73 -12.85
C MET A 1 47.35 -22.47 -11.66
N SER A 2 47.46 -23.02 -10.44
CA SER A 2 48.57 -23.56 -9.64
C SER A 2 49.81 -22.67 -9.59
N LYS A 3 50.12 -22.18 -8.38
CA LYS A 3 51.34 -21.48 -7.96
C LYS A 3 51.38 -19.96 -8.22
N LEU A 4 50.59 -19.19 -7.46
CA LEU A 4 50.97 -17.82 -7.06
C LEU A 4 50.16 -17.22 -5.89
N LEU A 5 49.13 -17.91 -5.37
CA LEU A 5 48.31 -17.41 -4.25
C LEU A 5 48.58 -18.10 -2.90
N LEU A 6 49.78 -18.67 -2.70
CA LEU A 6 50.16 -19.38 -1.48
C LEU A 6 51.18 -18.62 -0.60
N ALA A 7 51.42 -17.33 -0.85
CA ALA A 7 52.51 -16.61 -0.16
C ALA A 7 52.09 -15.63 0.95
N TRP A 8 50.80 -15.43 1.26
CA TRP A 8 50.40 -14.41 2.26
C TRP A 8 49.43 -14.90 3.36
N CYS A 9 49.32 -16.22 3.57
CA CYS A 9 48.53 -16.80 4.68
C CYS A 9 49.38 -17.24 5.90
N ALA A 10 50.63 -16.78 6.05
CA ALA A 10 51.56 -17.32 7.04
C ALA A 10 52.03 -16.37 8.15
N VAL A 11 51.38 -15.21 8.40
CA VAL A 11 51.84 -14.29 9.48
C VAL A 11 50.80 -13.99 10.56
N PHE A 12 49.49 -14.17 10.31
CA PHE A 12 48.45 -13.82 11.32
C PHE A 12 47.45 -14.93 11.65
N GLY A 13 47.69 -16.17 11.21
CA GLY A 13 47.01 -17.37 11.70
C GLY A 13 45.48 -17.27 11.84
N MET A 14 44.72 -17.35 10.74
CA MET A 14 43.34 -17.87 10.73
C MET A 14 42.86 -18.19 9.30
N LEU A 15 41.89 -19.10 9.23
CA LEU A 15 41.60 -20.07 8.15
C LEU A 15 41.01 -19.50 6.86
N CYS A 16 41.50 -19.99 5.72
CA CYS A 16 40.74 -20.01 4.46
C CYS A 16 39.82 -21.25 4.46
N ALA A 17 38.51 -21.08 4.31
CA ALA A 17 37.57 -22.18 4.07
C ALA A 17 36.74 -21.90 2.80
N GLY A 18 36.56 -22.96 2.01
CA GLY A 18 36.17 -22.94 0.60
C GLY A 18 34.70 -22.70 0.30
N ALA A 19 34.46 -22.30 -0.94
CA ALA A 19 33.15 -22.10 -1.54
C ALA A 19 32.50 -23.44 -1.92
N VAL A 20 31.32 -23.72 -1.36
CA VAL A 20 30.31 -24.65 -1.90
C VAL A 20 28.93 -24.12 -1.51
N GLY A 21 28.19 -23.54 -2.48
CA GLY A 21 26.80 -23.06 -2.34
C GLY A 21 26.62 -21.57 -2.65
N ASP A 22 25.76 -21.26 -3.63
CA ASP A 22 25.61 -19.94 -4.28
C ASP A 22 24.87 -18.85 -3.48
N HIS A 23 24.80 -18.88 -2.14
CA HIS A 23 23.97 -17.89 -1.42
C HIS A 23 24.62 -17.40 -0.11
N LEU A 24 24.58 -16.08 0.09
CA LEU A 24 25.32 -15.32 1.11
C LEU A 24 24.41 -15.05 2.33
N TYR A 25 24.89 -15.14 3.58
CA TYR A 25 24.07 -14.94 4.80
C TYR A 25 24.66 -13.87 5.69
N ILE A 26 23.91 -12.85 6.09
CA ILE A 26 24.53 -11.69 6.75
C ILE A 26 23.74 -10.94 7.85
N CYS A 27 24.53 -10.56 8.86
CA CYS A 27 24.26 -10.01 10.17
C CYS A 27 25.28 -8.90 10.55
N GLN A 28 24.88 -7.90 11.35
CA GLN A 28 25.70 -6.78 11.87
C GLN A 28 26.51 -6.04 10.79
N HIS A 29 25.91 -5.04 10.13
CA HIS A 29 26.61 -4.27 9.09
C HIS A 29 27.17 -5.14 7.98
N ARG A 30 26.36 -6.01 7.36
CA ARG A 30 26.78 -6.85 6.24
C ARG A 30 25.53 -7.46 5.47
N PHE A 31 25.67 -7.94 4.21
CA PHE A 31 24.62 -8.34 3.20
C PHE A 31 24.29 -9.82 2.79
N SER A 32 23.12 -10.36 3.10
CA SER A 32 22.74 -11.77 2.86
C SER A 32 21.95 -12.02 1.55
N VAL A 33 22.35 -12.88 0.60
CA VAL A 33 21.44 -13.44 -0.42
C VAL A 33 20.61 -14.60 0.14
N LYS A 34 19.28 -14.47 0.21
CA LYS A 34 18.35 -15.58 0.44
C LYS A 34 17.29 -15.57 -0.65
N GLU A 35 17.03 -16.72 -1.28
CA GLU A 35 15.89 -16.87 -2.23
C GLU A 35 15.85 -15.83 -3.38
N GLY A 36 17.00 -15.25 -3.78
CA GLY A 36 17.09 -14.22 -4.82
C GLY A 36 16.86 -12.78 -4.33
N PHE A 37 17.08 -12.49 -3.04
CA PHE A 37 17.06 -11.13 -2.50
C PHE A 37 18.13 -10.93 -1.42
N TYR A 38 18.54 -9.67 -1.22
CA TYR A 38 19.49 -9.28 -0.17
C TYR A 38 18.77 -9.02 1.15
N VAL A 39 19.33 -9.45 2.29
CA VAL A 39 18.82 -9.17 3.64
C VAL A 39 19.91 -8.51 4.48
N TYR A 40 19.55 -7.46 5.19
CA TYR A 40 20.31 -6.76 6.21
C TYR A 40 19.56 -6.88 7.53
N ASP A 41 20.19 -7.36 8.59
CA ASP A 41 19.58 -7.50 9.93
C ASP A 41 20.55 -7.00 11.00
N THR A 42 20.02 -6.28 12.00
CA THR A 42 20.81 -5.73 13.12
C THR A 42 20.80 -6.62 14.38
N ASP A 43 19.88 -7.60 14.51
CA ASP A 43 19.84 -8.54 15.64
C ASP A 43 20.36 -9.94 15.24
N CYS A 44 21.51 -10.33 15.79
CA CYS A 44 22.36 -11.40 15.26
C CYS A 44 23.05 -12.19 16.38
N SER A 45 22.28 -12.91 17.17
CA SER A 45 22.76 -13.66 18.33
C SER A 45 23.73 -14.85 18.05
N ASN A 46 24.31 -14.96 16.84
CA ASN A 46 25.54 -15.70 16.50
C ASN A 46 25.98 -15.28 15.08
N TYR A 47 27.28 -15.00 14.83
CA TYR A 47 28.04 -14.99 13.54
C TYR A 47 29.00 -13.78 13.36
N ASP A 48 30.15 -14.01 12.71
CA ASP A 48 31.45 -13.27 12.77
C ASP A 48 31.72 -12.28 11.61
N ASP A 49 32.70 -11.38 11.78
CA ASP A 49 32.80 -10.04 11.23
C ASP A 49 33.88 -9.74 10.10
N GLN A 50 33.65 -9.94 8.78
CA GLN A 50 34.12 -9.07 7.64
C GLN A 50 33.47 -9.35 6.23
N ALA A 51 32.66 -8.44 5.60
CA ALA A 51 32.31 -8.56 4.15
C ALA A 51 31.64 -7.36 3.41
N LEU A 52 31.26 -6.22 4.02
CA LEU A 52 30.53 -5.15 3.30
C LEU A 52 31.30 -4.59 2.09
N ALA A 53 32.61 -4.43 2.22
CA ALA A 53 33.43 -3.76 1.20
C ALA A 53 33.69 -4.60 -0.06
N LYS A 54 33.21 -5.85 -0.13
CA LYS A 54 33.56 -6.81 -1.20
C LYS A 54 32.38 -7.32 -2.02
N ALA A 55 31.16 -6.93 -1.70
CA ALA A 55 30.00 -7.52 -2.32
C ALA A 55 29.59 -6.73 -3.59
N ASN A 56 29.53 -7.44 -4.72
CA ASN A 56 29.08 -6.93 -6.02
C ASN A 56 27.77 -7.62 -6.36
N PHE A 57 26.68 -6.86 -6.30
CA PHE A 57 25.31 -7.37 -6.31
C PHE A 57 24.65 -7.14 -7.66
N ASN A 58 25.04 -7.91 -8.66
CA ASN A 58 24.62 -7.66 -10.04
C ASN A 58 23.39 -8.45 -10.50
N GLU A 59 22.69 -9.17 -9.62
CA GLU A 59 21.61 -10.07 -10.07
C GLU A 59 20.26 -9.86 -9.36
N ASP A 60 20.23 -9.51 -8.08
CA ASP A 60 18.98 -9.28 -7.34
C ASP A 60 18.70 -7.78 -7.14
N ARG A 61 17.53 -7.28 -7.56
CA ARG A 61 17.17 -5.86 -7.38
C ARG A 61 16.47 -5.56 -6.06
N GLU A 62 16.41 -6.53 -5.16
CA GLU A 62 15.63 -6.48 -3.94
C GLU A 62 16.52 -6.55 -2.69
N LEU A 63 16.35 -5.57 -1.80
CA LEU A 63 17.01 -5.48 -0.50
C LEU A 63 15.95 -5.46 0.60
N TRP A 64 16.15 -6.28 1.63
CA TRP A 64 15.31 -6.39 2.81
C TRP A 64 16.10 -5.88 4.01
N ILE A 65 15.60 -4.88 4.72
CA ILE A 65 16.20 -4.35 5.93
C ILE A 65 15.31 -4.75 7.11
N ARG A 66 15.88 -5.51 8.04
CA ARG A 66 15.24 -5.92 9.28
C ARG A 66 15.90 -5.20 10.45
N ASN A 67 15.09 -4.72 11.39
CA ASN A 67 15.60 -4.07 12.61
C ASN A 67 16.51 -2.85 12.31
N GLY A 68 16.40 -2.25 11.13
CA GLY A 68 17.26 -1.16 10.68
C GLY A 68 16.70 0.23 10.98
N THR A 69 17.53 1.24 10.78
CA THR A 69 17.22 2.67 10.91
C THR A 69 17.30 3.38 9.56
N ILE A 70 16.82 4.63 9.48
CA ILE A 70 16.97 5.45 8.27
C ILE A 70 18.44 5.70 7.91
N GLU A 71 19.32 5.71 8.91
CA GLU A 71 20.74 5.91 8.68
C GLU A 71 21.38 4.66 8.06
N ASP A 72 20.94 3.46 8.45
CA ASP A 72 21.32 2.21 7.76
C ASP A 72 20.92 2.28 6.28
N VAL A 73 19.68 2.68 5.99
CA VAL A 73 19.20 2.86 4.61
C VAL A 73 20.11 3.83 3.85
N ARG A 74 20.41 5.00 4.42
CA ARG A 74 21.27 6.01 3.77
C ARG A 74 22.70 5.50 3.52
N GLN A 75 23.31 4.83 4.49
CA GLN A 75 24.67 4.30 4.36
C GLN A 75 24.75 3.20 3.31
N LEU A 76 23.79 2.29 3.31
CA LEU A 76 23.71 1.19 2.35
C LEU A 76 23.56 1.70 0.91
N LEU A 77 22.75 2.74 0.70
CA LEU A 77 22.46 3.30 -0.62
C LEU A 77 23.53 4.26 -1.16
N ASN A 78 24.31 4.91 -0.28
CA ASN A 78 25.44 5.74 -0.70
C ASN A 78 26.67 4.90 -1.14
N GLY A 79 26.64 3.57 -0.96
CA GLY A 79 27.71 2.64 -1.28
C GLY A 79 27.52 1.85 -2.58
N SER A 80 27.93 0.58 -2.58
CA SER A 80 27.95 -0.31 -3.75
C SER A 80 26.57 -0.84 -4.18
N LEU A 81 25.47 -0.42 -3.54
CA LEU A 81 24.10 -0.89 -3.81
C LEU A 81 23.34 -0.04 -4.84
N TYR A 82 24.04 0.63 -5.75
CA TYR A 82 23.44 1.62 -6.65
C TYR A 82 22.41 1.01 -7.64
N ASP A 83 22.44 -0.30 -7.85
CA ASP A 83 21.53 -1.04 -8.72
C ASP A 83 20.28 -1.61 -8.01
N ILE A 84 20.17 -1.44 -6.68
CA ILE A 84 18.97 -1.86 -5.93
C ILE A 84 17.80 -0.91 -6.26
N THR A 85 16.74 -1.48 -6.83
CA THR A 85 15.52 -0.74 -7.17
C THR A 85 14.34 -1.12 -6.28
N ASN A 86 14.41 -2.21 -5.54
CA ASN A 86 13.33 -2.69 -4.69
C ASN A 86 13.85 -2.75 -3.26
N LEU A 87 13.20 -2.03 -2.37
CA LEU A 87 13.50 -2.03 -0.94
C LEU A 87 12.29 -2.49 -0.16
N LYS A 88 12.50 -3.45 0.73
CA LYS A 88 11.55 -3.81 1.77
C LYS A 88 12.20 -3.55 3.12
N ILE A 89 11.48 -2.93 4.03
CA ILE A 89 11.89 -2.78 5.42
C ILE A 89 10.86 -3.52 6.28
N THR A 90 11.33 -4.14 7.37
CA THR A 90 10.45 -4.74 8.37
C THR A 90 11.03 -4.54 9.76
N ASN A 91 10.16 -4.29 10.73
CA ASN A 91 10.56 -4.00 12.09
C ASN A 91 11.56 -2.83 12.12
N PHE A 92 11.25 -1.77 11.38
CA PHE A 92 11.99 -0.52 11.41
C PHE A 92 11.95 0.05 12.83
N ALA A 93 13.02 -0.19 13.57
CA ALA A 93 13.09 0.07 15.00
C ALA A 93 14.32 0.93 15.29
N GLN A 94 14.13 2.00 16.05
CA GLN A 94 15.23 2.66 16.74
C GLN A 94 15.64 1.80 17.93
N GLU A 95 16.92 1.45 18.03
CA GLU A 95 17.48 1.18 19.35
C GLU A 95 17.27 2.43 20.23
N GLY A 96 16.49 2.29 21.31
CA GLY A 96 16.45 3.25 22.40
C GLY A 96 15.65 4.54 22.19
N SER A 97 14.84 4.70 21.14
CA SER A 97 13.99 5.89 20.97
C SER A 97 12.58 5.57 20.50
N THR A 98 11.64 6.33 21.04
CA THR A 98 10.22 6.37 20.67
C THR A 98 10.06 7.19 19.40
N ALA A 99 9.59 6.54 18.33
CA ALA A 99 9.24 7.07 17.01
C ALA A 99 10.40 7.29 16.03
N ILE A 100 10.34 6.58 14.90
CA ILE A 100 10.72 7.18 13.62
C ILE A 100 9.42 7.74 13.03
N PRO A 101 9.04 9.00 13.34
CA PRO A 101 7.76 9.55 12.91
C PRO A 101 7.74 9.92 11.43
N VAL A 102 8.89 9.98 10.75
CA VAL A 102 8.97 10.46 9.36
C VAL A 102 9.93 9.59 8.54
N PHE A 103 9.45 9.07 7.41
CA PHE A 103 10.29 8.40 6.42
C PHE A 103 10.46 9.28 5.17
N PRO A 104 11.70 9.73 4.86
CA PRO A 104 11.95 10.51 3.65
C PRO A 104 11.95 9.58 2.43
N ILE A 105 11.16 9.90 1.41
CA ILE A 105 11.18 9.19 0.12
C ILE A 105 12.10 9.92 -0.86
N ASP A 106 12.28 11.23 -0.68
CA ASP A 106 13.09 12.06 -1.58
C ASP A 106 14.50 11.50 -1.77
N SER A 107 15.03 11.66 -2.98
CA SER A 107 16.36 11.19 -3.37
C SER A 107 16.57 9.67 -3.32
N MET A 108 15.55 8.88 -2.98
CA MET A 108 15.62 7.42 -3.08
C MET A 108 15.55 6.98 -4.55
N ARG A 109 16.18 5.84 -4.85
CA ARG A 109 16.33 5.34 -6.23
C ARG A 109 15.37 4.19 -6.56
N PHE A 110 14.42 3.93 -5.68
CA PHE A 110 13.61 2.74 -5.72
C PHE A 110 12.47 2.85 -6.73
N SER A 111 12.21 1.75 -7.42
CA SER A 111 10.98 1.48 -8.15
C SER A 111 9.92 0.85 -7.25
N ILE A 112 10.32 0.08 -6.25
CA ILE A 112 9.41 -0.57 -5.29
C ILE A 112 9.90 -0.29 -3.87
N LEU A 113 9.01 0.20 -3.02
CA LEU A 113 9.29 0.49 -1.61
C LEU A 113 8.18 -0.10 -0.74
N ASP A 114 8.54 -1.08 0.09
CA ASP A 114 7.66 -1.70 1.08
C ASP A 114 8.16 -1.32 2.48
N LEU A 115 7.37 -0.53 3.19
CA LEU A 115 7.57 -0.03 4.55
C LEU A 115 6.39 -0.46 5.44
N SER A 116 5.79 -1.62 5.14
CA SER A 116 4.59 -2.06 5.84
C SER A 116 4.91 -2.52 7.28
N ASN A 117 4.06 -2.14 8.22
CA ASN A 117 4.18 -2.52 9.64
C ASN A 117 5.47 -2.04 10.32
N ASP A 118 5.83 -0.77 10.10
CA ASP A 118 7.07 -0.16 10.57
C ASP A 118 6.85 1.04 11.52
N GLY A 119 5.61 1.30 11.92
CA GLY A 119 5.26 2.34 12.89
C GLY A 119 5.45 3.78 12.39
N ILE A 120 5.52 3.98 11.07
CA ILE A 120 5.75 5.29 10.44
C ILE A 120 4.55 6.21 10.66
N GLU A 121 4.77 7.45 11.06
CA GLU A 121 3.70 8.44 11.31
C GLU A 121 3.50 9.41 10.14
N LYS A 122 4.52 9.61 9.31
CA LYS A 122 4.49 10.53 8.17
C LYS A 122 5.48 10.12 7.07
N LEU A 123 5.11 10.40 5.84
CA LEU A 123 6.02 10.33 4.69
C LEU A 123 6.49 11.74 4.33
N GLU A 124 7.79 11.91 4.11
CA GLU A 124 8.35 13.16 3.62
C GLU A 124 8.69 13.01 2.14
N ILE A 125 7.89 13.72 1.32
CA ILE A 125 8.01 13.81 -0.13
C ILE A 125 7.98 15.30 -0.46
N THR A 126 9.12 15.84 -0.88
CA THR A 126 9.33 17.27 -1.12
C THR A 126 9.63 17.58 -2.58
N GLU A 127 10.06 16.60 -3.35
CA GLU A 127 10.39 16.75 -4.77
C GLU A 127 9.78 15.63 -5.62
N ASP A 128 9.63 15.87 -6.92
CA ASP A 128 9.08 14.87 -7.84
C ASP A 128 9.98 13.61 -7.92
N ASP A 129 9.40 12.45 -7.61
CA ASP A 129 10.03 11.14 -7.81
C ASP A 129 9.54 10.52 -9.12
N HIS A 130 10.48 10.36 -10.05
CA HIS A 130 10.24 9.82 -11.38
C HIS A 130 10.53 8.31 -11.51
N ARG A 131 10.76 7.60 -10.40
CA ARG A 131 11.18 6.19 -10.38
C ARG A 131 10.23 5.29 -9.61
N LEU A 132 9.66 5.78 -8.50
CA LEU A 132 8.83 4.96 -7.64
C LEU A 132 7.51 4.58 -8.33
N THR A 133 7.29 3.28 -8.48
CA THR A 133 6.10 2.70 -9.12
C THR A 133 5.20 2.00 -8.11
N HIS A 134 5.77 1.46 -7.03
CA HIS A 134 5.01 0.73 -6.01
C HIS A 134 5.41 1.24 -4.62
N LEU A 135 4.44 1.72 -3.86
CA LEU A 135 4.61 2.13 -2.47
C LEU A 135 3.62 1.38 -1.59
N ASP A 136 4.15 0.61 -0.64
CA ASP A 136 3.38 -0.10 0.38
C ASP A 136 3.75 0.40 1.76
N VAL A 137 2.82 1.10 2.42
CA VAL A 137 2.98 1.69 3.76
C VAL A 137 1.83 1.23 4.66
N ARG A 138 1.30 0.03 4.41
CA ARG A 138 0.19 -0.53 5.19
C ARG A 138 0.59 -0.76 6.66
N LYS A 139 -0.39 -0.75 7.57
CA LYS A 139 -0.20 -1.06 9.00
C LYS A 139 0.80 -0.13 9.70
N ASN A 140 0.77 1.15 9.33
CA ASN A 140 1.56 2.20 9.96
C ASN A 140 0.65 3.09 10.81
N LYS A 141 1.09 4.31 11.13
CA LYS A 141 0.38 5.30 11.94
C LYS A 141 0.14 6.60 11.17
N LEU A 142 0.09 6.52 9.83
CA LEU A 142 -0.10 7.69 8.98
C LEU A 142 -1.46 8.36 9.25
N THR A 143 -1.45 9.67 9.43
CA THR A 143 -2.68 10.49 9.57
C THR A 143 -3.09 11.18 8.27
N ASP A 144 -2.18 11.22 7.29
CA ASP A 144 -2.40 11.73 5.93
C ASP A 144 -1.62 10.88 4.92
N ILE A 145 -1.96 11.01 3.64
CA ILE A 145 -1.33 10.26 2.55
C ILE A 145 0.05 10.82 2.15
N GLY A 146 0.49 11.94 2.71
CA GLY A 146 1.69 12.67 2.30
C GLY A 146 1.51 13.42 0.97
N ASN A 147 2.58 14.05 0.47
CA ASN A 147 2.57 14.72 -0.83
C ASN A 147 2.73 13.73 -2.00
N VAL A 148 1.89 12.70 -2.08
CA VAL A 148 1.97 11.65 -3.12
C VAL A 148 1.86 12.19 -4.54
N LYS A 149 1.34 13.41 -4.74
CA LYS A 149 1.34 14.14 -6.01
C LYS A 149 2.71 14.21 -6.70
N HIS A 150 3.79 14.12 -5.92
CA HIS A 150 5.17 14.14 -6.42
C HIS A 150 5.63 12.77 -6.97
N LEU A 151 4.94 11.68 -6.67
CA LEU A 151 5.29 10.32 -7.12
C LEU A 151 4.73 10.03 -8.52
N ILE A 152 5.10 10.81 -9.53
CA ILE A 152 4.38 10.86 -10.82
C ILE A 152 4.40 9.56 -11.64
N LYS A 153 5.22 8.58 -11.26
CA LYS A 153 5.30 7.23 -11.86
C LYS A 153 4.61 6.15 -11.05
N LEU A 154 3.89 6.52 -9.99
CA LEU A 154 3.24 5.57 -9.10
C LEU A 154 2.14 4.80 -9.83
N GLU A 155 2.25 3.48 -9.82
CA GLU A 155 1.29 2.51 -10.36
C GLU A 155 0.47 1.86 -9.25
N SER A 156 1.04 1.68 -8.06
CA SER A 156 0.37 1.06 -6.92
C SER A 156 0.67 1.80 -5.63
N LEU A 157 -0.38 2.29 -4.96
CA LEU A 157 -0.31 2.87 -3.62
C LEU A 157 -1.16 2.05 -2.65
N LYS A 158 -0.54 1.53 -1.60
CA LYS A 158 -1.23 0.83 -0.51
C LYS A 158 -0.96 1.51 0.83
N VAL A 159 -2.01 2.07 1.40
CA VAL A 159 -2.03 2.86 2.65
C VAL A 159 -3.02 2.26 3.67
N ASP A 160 -3.37 0.98 3.51
CA ASP A 160 -4.33 0.28 4.36
C ASP A 160 -3.91 0.23 5.84
N ASN A 161 -4.88 0.17 6.76
CA ASN A 161 -4.65 0.01 8.19
C ASN A 161 -3.75 1.12 8.78
N ASN A 162 -4.10 2.37 8.49
CA ASN A 162 -3.49 3.57 9.05
C ASN A 162 -4.55 4.38 9.84
N ALA A 163 -4.29 5.65 10.11
CA ALA A 163 -5.19 6.54 10.87
C ALA A 163 -5.64 7.75 10.02
N ILE A 164 -5.76 7.60 8.70
CA ILE A 164 -6.14 8.68 7.79
C ILE A 164 -7.63 9.02 7.97
N GLU A 165 -7.95 10.30 8.18
CA GLU A 165 -9.32 10.76 8.45
C GLU A 165 -10.03 11.40 7.25
N SER A 166 -9.26 11.92 6.29
CA SER A 166 -9.78 12.54 5.07
C SER A 166 -8.79 12.38 3.92
N VAL A 167 -9.32 12.37 2.69
CA VAL A 167 -8.51 12.27 1.47
C VAL A 167 -8.97 13.32 0.47
N SER A 168 -8.03 14.13 -0.03
CA SER A 168 -8.26 14.97 -1.21
C SER A 168 -7.79 14.23 -2.46
N LEU A 169 -8.67 14.03 -3.44
CA LEU A 169 -8.28 13.46 -4.73
C LEU A 169 -7.40 14.39 -5.56
N ASP A 170 -7.34 15.67 -5.20
CA ASP A 170 -6.45 16.63 -5.85
C ASP A 170 -4.97 16.20 -5.71
N ASP A 171 -4.62 15.49 -4.62
CA ASP A 171 -3.28 14.92 -4.40
C ASP A 171 -2.92 13.80 -5.39
N PHE A 172 -3.90 13.29 -6.14
CA PHE A 172 -3.72 12.23 -7.13
C PHE A 172 -3.78 12.73 -8.57
N LYS A 173 -4.02 14.03 -8.79
CA LYS A 173 -4.29 14.63 -10.11
C LYS A 173 -3.23 14.29 -11.18
N HIS A 174 -1.97 14.14 -10.78
CA HIS A 174 -0.84 13.88 -11.66
C HIS A 174 -0.41 12.42 -11.72
N LEU A 175 -1.08 11.52 -10.99
CA LEU A 175 -0.76 10.10 -10.91
C LEU A 175 -1.40 9.33 -12.07
N TRP A 176 -1.04 9.70 -13.31
CA TRP A 176 -1.65 9.16 -14.53
C TRP A 176 -1.38 7.67 -14.76
N ASP A 177 -0.33 7.15 -14.13
CA ASP A 177 0.09 5.76 -14.22
C ASP A 177 -0.57 4.87 -13.14
N LEU A 178 -1.34 5.44 -12.21
CA LEU A 178 -1.92 4.71 -11.08
C LEU A 178 -2.93 3.65 -11.53
N LEU A 179 -2.68 2.41 -11.13
CA LEU A 179 -3.48 1.21 -11.38
C LEU A 179 -4.25 0.77 -10.12
N VAL A 180 -3.63 0.90 -8.95
CA VAL A 180 -4.18 0.44 -7.67
C VAL A 180 -4.06 1.53 -6.61
N LEU A 181 -5.19 1.85 -5.98
CA LEU A 181 -5.26 2.69 -4.79
C LEU A 181 -5.98 1.93 -3.68
N SER A 182 -5.28 1.64 -2.59
CA SER A 182 -5.85 0.91 -1.45
C SER A 182 -5.73 1.74 -0.18
N LEU A 183 -6.87 2.13 0.39
CA LEU A 183 -7.06 2.97 1.56
C LEU A 183 -7.87 2.23 2.66
N ALA A 184 -7.95 0.90 2.60
CA ALA A 184 -8.82 0.10 3.44
C ALA A 184 -8.43 0.17 4.93
N GLY A 185 -9.38 0.05 5.86
CA GLY A 185 -9.04 -0.01 7.29
C GLY A 185 -8.47 1.29 7.85
N ASN A 186 -8.92 2.45 7.35
CA ASN A 186 -8.53 3.76 7.86
C ASN A 186 -9.69 4.37 8.68
N ARG A 187 -9.65 5.69 8.95
CA ARG A 187 -10.70 6.44 9.65
C ARG A 187 -11.37 7.46 8.74
N ILE A 188 -11.40 7.19 7.43
CA ILE A 188 -11.79 8.18 6.43
C ILE A 188 -13.27 8.48 6.59
N THR A 189 -13.58 9.75 6.84
CA THR A 189 -14.94 10.28 6.95
C THR A 189 -15.37 11.04 5.70
N SER A 190 -14.41 11.49 4.88
CA SER A 190 -14.67 12.22 3.64
C SER A 190 -13.58 12.01 2.60
N ILE A 191 -13.99 11.93 1.34
CA ILE A 191 -13.14 11.99 0.16
C ILE A 191 -13.64 13.13 -0.71
N THR A 192 -12.79 14.11 -1.01
CA THR A 192 -13.17 15.33 -1.71
C THR A 192 -12.32 15.55 -2.96
N ALA A 193 -12.80 16.40 -3.87
CA ALA A 193 -12.06 16.86 -5.05
C ALA A 193 -12.53 18.27 -5.40
N THR A 194 -11.62 19.18 -5.75
CA THR A 194 -12.00 20.54 -6.16
C THR A 194 -12.27 20.66 -7.66
N GLU A 195 -11.80 19.70 -8.45
CA GLU A 195 -12.02 19.59 -9.89
C GLU A 195 -12.20 18.11 -10.31
N GLU A 196 -12.52 17.86 -11.59
CA GLU A 196 -12.61 16.48 -12.09
C GLU A 196 -11.22 15.82 -12.06
N ILE A 197 -11.10 14.70 -11.36
CA ILE A 197 -9.86 13.92 -11.24
C ILE A 197 -9.93 12.70 -12.16
N ALA A 198 -9.00 12.63 -13.10
CA ALA A 198 -8.95 11.61 -14.14
C ALA A 198 -7.79 10.62 -13.94
N LEU A 199 -8.04 9.54 -13.20
CA LEU A 199 -7.12 8.40 -13.09
C LEU A 199 -7.43 7.39 -14.18
N LEU A 200 -6.97 7.69 -15.40
CA LEU A 200 -7.37 6.98 -16.62
C LEU A 200 -6.91 5.51 -16.67
N LYS A 201 -5.93 5.11 -15.88
CA LYS A 201 -5.44 3.73 -15.82
C LYS A 201 -5.90 2.97 -14.58
N LEU A 202 -6.58 3.63 -13.63
CA LEU A 202 -6.98 3.03 -12.36
C LEU A 202 -7.87 1.82 -12.62
N ARG A 203 -7.51 0.69 -12.02
CA ARG A 203 -8.21 -0.60 -12.14
C ARG A 203 -8.93 -0.97 -10.86
N SER A 204 -8.31 -0.68 -9.71
CA SER A 204 -8.82 -1.05 -8.40
C SER A 204 -8.73 0.13 -7.45
N ILE A 205 -9.84 0.41 -6.78
CA ILE A 205 -9.92 1.33 -5.66
C ILE A 205 -10.59 0.63 -4.48
N ASP A 206 -9.92 0.67 -3.33
CA ASP A 206 -10.40 0.10 -2.08
C ASP A 206 -10.47 1.18 -1.01
N ILE A 207 -11.68 1.46 -0.55
CA ILE A 207 -12.00 2.37 0.57
C ILE A 207 -12.82 1.64 1.65
N SER A 208 -12.78 0.31 1.65
CA SER A 208 -13.49 -0.52 2.62
C SER A 208 -13.01 -0.29 4.06
N ASP A 209 -13.82 -0.69 5.03
CA ASP A 209 -13.46 -0.61 6.45
C ASP A 209 -13.01 0.81 6.88
N ASN A 210 -13.84 1.80 6.53
CA ASN A 210 -13.64 3.21 6.85
C ASN A 210 -14.90 3.77 7.56
N GLN A 211 -15.03 5.09 7.67
CA GLN A 211 -16.12 5.76 8.40
C GLN A 211 -16.96 6.68 7.51
N LEU A 212 -17.02 6.38 6.21
CA LEU A 212 -17.77 7.18 5.24
C LEU A 212 -19.28 7.03 5.50
N THR A 213 -20.00 8.15 5.52
CA THR A 213 -21.48 8.19 5.67
C THR A 213 -22.20 8.47 4.36
N THR A 214 -21.56 9.22 3.47
CA THR A 214 -21.96 9.47 2.09
C THR A 214 -20.72 9.56 1.22
N LEU A 215 -20.85 9.31 -0.09
CA LEU A 215 -19.76 9.49 -1.04
C LEU A 215 -20.27 10.20 -2.30
N ASP A 216 -19.60 11.26 -2.73
CA ASP A 216 -19.87 11.91 -4.01
C ASP A 216 -18.73 11.59 -4.98
N VAL A 217 -19.04 10.82 -6.04
CA VAL A 217 -18.08 10.47 -7.08
C VAL A 217 -18.28 11.28 -8.36
N SER A 218 -19.06 12.36 -8.33
CA SER A 218 -19.35 13.20 -9.49
C SER A 218 -18.09 13.78 -10.14
N MET A 219 -17.02 13.98 -9.36
CA MET A 219 -15.72 14.48 -9.84
C MET A 219 -14.74 13.38 -10.22
N TRP A 220 -15.13 12.10 -10.16
CA TRP A 220 -14.23 10.99 -10.42
C TRP A 220 -14.32 10.57 -11.90
N ARG A 221 -13.20 10.42 -12.59
CA ARG A 221 -13.17 9.89 -13.96
C ARG A 221 -12.23 8.71 -14.07
N PHE A 222 -12.71 7.53 -13.69
CA PHE A 222 -11.94 6.28 -13.62
C PHE A 222 -12.50 5.23 -14.60
N PRO A 223 -12.40 5.46 -15.93
CA PRO A 223 -13.07 4.62 -16.93
C PRO A 223 -12.55 3.18 -16.97
N GLN A 224 -11.35 2.92 -16.46
CA GLN A 224 -10.75 1.59 -16.48
C GLN A 224 -10.97 0.82 -15.16
N ALA A 225 -11.63 1.42 -14.16
CA ALA A 225 -11.81 0.77 -12.87
C ALA A 225 -12.77 -0.40 -13.03
N SER A 226 -12.30 -1.58 -12.64
CA SER A 226 -13.03 -2.85 -12.64
C SER A 226 -13.31 -3.36 -11.24
N THR A 227 -12.77 -2.70 -10.21
CA THR A 227 -12.95 -3.12 -8.82
C THR A 227 -13.11 -1.89 -7.95
N PHE A 228 -14.21 -1.84 -7.19
CA PHE A 228 -14.50 -0.79 -6.24
C PHE A 228 -15.02 -1.39 -4.92
N TYR A 229 -14.14 -1.44 -3.92
CA TYR A 229 -14.49 -1.95 -2.60
C TYR A 229 -14.81 -0.80 -1.65
N MET A 230 -15.99 -0.84 -1.05
CA MET A 230 -16.48 0.16 -0.10
C MET A 230 -17.37 -0.44 0.99
N HIS A 231 -17.29 -1.76 1.19
CA HIS A 231 -17.96 -2.44 2.29
C HIS A 231 -17.43 -1.96 3.65
N ASP A 232 -18.15 -2.27 4.71
CA ASP A 232 -17.74 -1.97 6.09
C ASP A 232 -17.46 -0.49 6.39
N ASN A 233 -18.19 0.39 5.71
CA ASN A 233 -18.30 1.81 6.04
C ASN A 233 -19.59 2.07 6.83
N SER A 234 -20.09 3.31 6.81
CA SER A 234 -21.42 3.71 7.31
C SER A 234 -22.25 4.37 6.20
N LEU A 235 -22.01 3.98 4.95
CA LEU A 235 -22.56 4.66 3.77
C LEU A 235 -24.08 4.51 3.71
N THR A 236 -24.77 5.62 3.46
CA THR A 236 -26.22 5.69 3.22
C THR A 236 -26.56 5.87 1.75
N ARG A 237 -25.68 6.52 0.99
CA ARG A 237 -25.84 6.75 -0.45
C ARG A 237 -24.51 7.09 -1.13
N ILE A 238 -24.50 6.96 -2.45
CA ILE A 238 -23.45 7.48 -3.34
C ILE A 238 -24.10 8.33 -4.43
N ASP A 239 -23.54 9.51 -4.63
CA ASP A 239 -23.96 10.47 -5.63
C ASP A 239 -22.99 10.45 -6.83
N GLY A 240 -23.49 10.73 -8.03
CA GLY A 240 -22.65 10.89 -9.21
C GLY A 240 -22.14 9.61 -9.90
N LEU A 241 -22.53 8.40 -9.44
CA LEU A 241 -22.04 7.10 -9.98
C LEU A 241 -22.15 6.92 -11.51
N ARG A 242 -23.18 7.51 -12.13
CA ARG A 242 -23.55 7.23 -13.51
C ARG A 242 -22.46 7.68 -14.49
N GLY A 243 -21.99 6.75 -15.32
CA GLY A 243 -21.03 7.03 -16.40
C GLY A 243 -19.60 7.31 -15.93
N LYS A 244 -19.29 7.10 -14.65
CA LYS A 244 -17.96 7.30 -14.06
C LYS A 244 -17.03 6.11 -14.27
N PHE A 245 -17.62 4.92 -14.33
CA PHE A 245 -16.96 3.63 -14.48
C PHE A 245 -17.51 2.96 -15.75
N SER A 246 -16.67 2.65 -16.74
CA SER A 246 -17.09 2.21 -18.08
C SER A 246 -16.69 0.79 -18.44
N LYS A 247 -16.19 0.02 -17.48
CA LYS A 247 -15.88 -1.41 -17.60
C LYS A 247 -16.60 -2.19 -16.52
N THR A 248 -16.87 -3.48 -16.76
CA THR A 248 -17.46 -4.40 -15.78
C THR A 248 -16.76 -4.25 -14.44
N TRP A 249 -17.47 -3.72 -13.45
CA TRP A 249 -16.93 -3.50 -12.13
C TRP A 249 -17.50 -4.46 -11.12
N ASP A 250 -16.59 -5.00 -10.32
CA ASP A 250 -16.81 -5.74 -9.10
C ASP A 250 -16.95 -4.76 -7.95
N ILE A 251 -18.17 -4.65 -7.41
CA ILE A 251 -18.52 -3.67 -6.38
C ILE A 251 -18.74 -4.40 -5.08
N SER A 252 -17.98 -4.08 -4.05
CA SER A 252 -18.28 -4.55 -2.70
C SER A 252 -18.98 -3.46 -1.90
N MET A 253 -20.27 -3.66 -1.62
CA MET A 253 -21.15 -2.67 -0.96
C MET A 253 -21.67 -3.11 0.41
N GLY A 254 -21.42 -4.36 0.80
CA GLY A 254 -22.01 -4.99 1.99
C GLY A 254 -21.39 -4.56 3.33
N GLY A 255 -21.42 -5.47 4.31
CA GLY A 255 -20.86 -5.25 5.64
C GLY A 255 -21.67 -4.24 6.46
N ARG A 256 -20.97 -3.36 7.17
CA ARG A 256 -21.55 -2.34 8.08
C ARG A 256 -22.18 -1.10 7.43
N ASN A 257 -22.26 -1.04 6.10
CA ASN A 257 -22.98 0.05 5.44
C ASN A 257 -24.46 0.07 5.83
N ASN A 258 -25.04 1.27 5.86
CA ASN A 258 -26.44 1.48 6.22
C ASN A 258 -27.18 2.19 5.08
N TRP A 259 -27.23 1.52 3.93
CA TRP A 259 -27.79 2.09 2.71
C TRP A 259 -29.24 2.56 2.92
N ASP A 260 -29.58 3.73 2.38
CA ASP A 260 -30.97 4.18 2.29
C ASP A 260 -31.71 3.28 1.29
N CYS A 261 -32.80 2.64 1.73
CA CYS A 261 -33.50 1.67 0.87
C CYS A 261 -34.05 2.30 -0.41
N ALA A 262 -34.58 3.53 -0.34
CA ALA A 262 -35.08 4.21 -1.53
C ALA A 262 -33.95 4.54 -2.53
N TRP A 263 -32.77 4.91 -2.04
CA TRP A 263 -31.58 5.09 -2.86
C TRP A 263 -31.14 3.76 -3.49
N PHE A 264 -31.12 2.68 -2.72
CA PHE A 264 -30.71 1.38 -3.22
C PHE A 264 -31.67 0.84 -4.28
N ASP A 265 -32.98 1.02 -4.13
CA ASP A 265 -33.96 0.64 -5.15
C ASP A 265 -33.70 1.38 -6.48
N ARG A 266 -33.43 2.69 -6.41
CA ARG A 266 -33.06 3.48 -7.59
C ARG A 266 -31.75 2.99 -8.21
N LEU A 267 -30.77 2.61 -7.39
CA LEU A 267 -29.53 2.01 -7.87
C LEU A 267 -29.82 0.69 -8.60
N LEU A 268 -30.62 -0.21 -8.02
CA LEU A 268 -30.99 -1.48 -8.65
C LEU A 268 -31.72 -1.28 -9.98
N GLU A 269 -32.64 -0.32 -10.07
CA GLU A 269 -33.29 0.03 -11.33
C GLU A 269 -32.31 0.51 -12.39
N PHE A 270 -31.31 1.31 -11.97
CA PHE A 270 -30.23 1.74 -12.84
C PHE A 270 -29.36 0.56 -13.30
N LEU A 271 -28.91 -0.29 -12.38
CA LEU A 271 -28.08 -1.47 -12.67
C LEU A 271 -28.80 -2.52 -13.54
N LYS A 272 -30.13 -2.66 -13.42
CA LYS A 272 -30.92 -3.54 -14.31
C LYS A 272 -30.91 -3.05 -15.76
N LYS A 273 -30.82 -1.73 -15.98
CA LYS A 273 -30.77 -1.13 -17.32
C LYS A 273 -29.35 -1.16 -17.88
N ASP A 274 -28.36 -0.98 -17.02
CA ASP A 274 -26.96 -0.92 -17.38
C ASP A 274 -26.31 -2.30 -17.18
N ARG A 275 -26.15 -3.10 -18.23
CA ARG A 275 -25.76 -4.54 -18.13
C ARG A 275 -24.27 -4.77 -17.78
N GLN A 276 -23.58 -3.80 -17.19
CA GLN A 276 -22.11 -3.77 -17.04
C GLN A 276 -21.60 -3.75 -15.59
N PHE A 277 -22.25 -4.45 -14.65
CA PHE A 277 -21.96 -4.33 -13.21
C PHE A 277 -22.10 -5.71 -12.54
N ALA A 278 -21.11 -6.10 -11.74
CA ALA A 278 -21.17 -7.26 -10.87
C ALA A 278 -21.10 -6.77 -9.42
N MET A 279 -22.24 -6.79 -8.72
CA MET A 279 -22.27 -6.41 -7.31
C MET A 279 -21.96 -7.64 -6.47
N GLN A 280 -20.87 -7.58 -5.73
CA GLN A 280 -20.49 -8.58 -4.75
C GLN A 280 -20.84 -8.08 -3.35
N MET A 281 -21.46 -8.96 -2.59
CA MET A 281 -21.88 -8.69 -1.23
C MET A 281 -20.94 -9.44 -0.29
N PHE A 282 -19.70 -8.97 -0.19
CA PHE A 282 -18.75 -9.48 0.79
C PHE A 282 -19.04 -8.89 2.18
N GLY A 283 -18.73 -9.65 3.23
CA GLY A 283 -18.90 -9.25 4.63
C GLY A 283 -20.15 -9.81 5.31
N ASP A 284 -20.25 -9.62 6.62
CA ASP A 284 -21.44 -10.00 7.39
C ASP A 284 -22.67 -9.24 6.90
N LYS A 285 -23.83 -9.91 6.91
CA LYS A 285 -25.11 -9.28 6.57
C LYS A 285 -25.34 -8.07 7.49
N PRO A 286 -25.77 -6.89 6.97
CA PRO A 286 -26.05 -5.73 7.83
C PRO A 286 -27.07 -6.11 8.92
N SER A 287 -26.77 -5.79 10.19
CA SER A 287 -27.70 -6.07 11.29
C SER A 287 -28.78 -5.00 11.33
N CYS A 288 -30.00 -5.34 10.93
CA CYS A 288 -31.14 -4.45 10.98
C CYS A 288 -31.64 -4.23 12.43
N PRO A 289 -31.90 -2.98 12.87
CA PRO A 289 -32.52 -2.69 14.16
C PRO A 289 -33.86 -3.45 14.34
N ASP A 290 -34.25 -3.71 15.59
CA ASP A 290 -35.46 -4.49 15.89
C ASP A 290 -36.70 -3.98 15.13
N GLU A 291 -37.42 -4.92 14.51
CA GLU A 291 -38.57 -4.76 13.59
C GLU A 291 -38.26 -4.38 12.13
N THR A 292 -37.06 -3.90 11.79
CA THR A 292 -36.72 -3.64 10.37
C THR A 292 -36.36 -4.91 9.61
N ARG A 293 -36.79 -5.00 8.34
CA ARG A 293 -36.46 -6.13 7.46
C ARG A 293 -35.38 -5.73 6.47
N MET A 294 -34.42 -6.62 6.29
CA MET A 294 -33.41 -6.49 5.25
C MET A 294 -34.03 -6.60 3.85
N GLU A 295 -33.81 -5.59 3.01
CA GLU A 295 -34.21 -5.57 1.62
C GLU A 295 -32.98 -5.67 0.71
N GLY A 296 -33.02 -6.60 -0.25
CA GLY A 296 -31.92 -6.82 -1.21
C GLY A 296 -30.55 -7.14 -0.61
N PHE A 297 -30.47 -7.53 0.67
CA PHE A 297 -29.24 -7.80 1.45
C PHE A 297 -28.38 -6.61 1.86
N VAL A 298 -28.84 -5.37 1.67
CA VAL A 298 -27.99 -4.17 1.79
C VAL A 298 -28.57 -3.05 2.65
N CYS A 299 -29.89 -2.98 2.84
CA CYS A 299 -30.54 -1.89 3.56
C CYS A 299 -31.62 -2.46 4.51
N CYS A 300 -31.99 -1.67 5.51
CA CYS A 300 -33.02 -2.03 6.48
C CYS A 300 -34.28 -1.19 6.23
N ASN A 301 -35.35 -1.85 5.80
CA ASN A 301 -36.64 -1.22 5.55
C ASN A 301 -37.53 -1.30 6.80
N ASN A 302 -38.14 -0.19 7.19
CA ASN A 302 -39.17 -0.16 8.23
C ASN A 302 -40.42 -0.88 7.71
N THR A 303 -40.75 -2.02 8.31
CA THR A 303 -42.00 -2.77 8.03
C THR A 303 -43.27 -2.00 8.36
N THR A 304 -43.17 -0.81 8.98
CA THR A 304 -44.29 0.09 9.30
C THR A 304 -44.75 0.97 8.15
N ASN A 305 -44.10 0.94 6.98
CA ASN A 305 -44.78 1.30 5.74
C ASN A 305 -45.72 0.15 5.33
N VAL A 306 -46.82 0.06 6.08
CA VAL A 306 -48.02 -0.67 5.69
C VAL A 306 -48.36 -0.26 4.26
N ILE A 307 -48.39 -1.27 3.40
CA ILE A 307 -48.82 -1.17 2.02
C ILE A 307 -50.26 -0.59 1.98
N SER A 308 -50.40 0.50 1.19
CA SER A 308 -51.57 0.87 0.38
C SER A 308 -52.78 1.54 1.07
N PRO A 309 -53.57 2.36 0.32
CA PRO A 309 -54.01 2.15 -1.07
C PRO A 309 -52.99 2.54 -2.15
#